data_AF-A0A6S7IX93-F1
#
_entry.id   AF-A0A6S7IX93-F1
#
_cell.length_a   1.000
_cell.length_b   1.000
_cell.length_c   1.000
_cell.angle_alpha   90.00
_cell.angle_beta   90.00
_cell.angle_gamma   90.00
#
_symmetry.space_group_name_H-M   'P 1'
#
loop_
_entity.id
_entity.type
_entity.pdbx_description
1 polymer ?
#
loop_
_entity_poly.entity_id
_entity_poly.type
_entity_poly.pdbx_seq_one_letter_code
_entity_poly.pdbx_strand_id
1 'polypeptide(L)'
;MFLFVGEVVAGIYAFARRNYIEDRFSACMKDAYQSQYMDPEFKHVTEAWDTFQDRFDCCGVDDPLDYLTNNKINAAPKSCGGTKADAVGRQPCFKVIKREVLDNFYMIGGAAIGIAFIQIFAMVLNGLVLRTFHKREEYE
;
A
#
# COMPACT_ATOMS: atom_id res chain seq x y z
N MET A 1 -8.05 21.09 -8.46
CA MET A 1 -9.12 20.44 -9.27
C MET A 1 -8.71 19.05 -9.75
N PHE A 2 -7.68 18.88 -10.58
CA PHE A 2 -7.33 17.54 -11.12
C PHE A 2 -7.08 16.48 -10.04
N LEU A 3 -6.43 16.85 -8.93
CA LEU A 3 -6.22 15.94 -7.79
C LEU A 3 -7.55 15.46 -7.19
N PHE A 4 -8.49 16.36 -6.94
CA PHE A 4 -9.82 16.04 -6.42
C PHE A 4 -10.61 15.11 -7.35
N VAL A 5 -10.59 15.40 -8.66
CA VAL A 5 -11.24 14.51 -9.65
C VAL A 5 -10.58 13.14 -9.66
N GLY A 6 -9.25 13.08 -9.63
CA GLY A 6 -8.50 11.83 -9.56
C GLY A 6 -8.84 11.02 -8.31
N GLU A 7 -8.96 11.67 -7.16
CA GLU A 7 -9.31 11.05 -5.88
C GLU A 7 -10.71 10.43 -5.92
N VAL A 8 -11.71 11.17 -6.44
CA VAL A 8 -13.08 10.65 -6.59
C VAL A 8 -13.12 9.48 -7.57
N VAL A 9 -12.44 9.58 -8.71
CA VAL A 9 -12.40 8.50 -9.72
C VAL A 9 -11.70 7.26 -9.16
N ALA A 10 -10.55 7.43 -8.50
CA ALA A 10 -9.81 6.33 -7.89
C ALA A 10 -10.61 5.68 -6.76
N GLY A 11 -11.29 6.47 -5.92
CA GLY A 11 -12.16 5.96 -4.86
C GLY A 11 -13.32 5.13 -5.39
N ILE A 12 -14.03 5.63 -6.43
CA ILE A 12 -15.11 4.89 -7.10
C ILE A 12 -14.57 3.60 -7.73
N TYR A 13 -13.45 3.67 -8.44
CA TYR A 13 -12.83 2.49 -9.05
C TYR A 13 -12.44 1.45 -8.00
N ALA A 14 -11.80 1.88 -6.92
CA ALA A 14 -11.36 1.01 -5.84
C ALA A 14 -12.53 0.30 -5.16
N PHE A 15 -13.62 1.03 -4.93
CA PHE A 15 -14.84 0.46 -4.36
C PHE A 15 -15.53 -0.52 -5.33
N ALA A 16 -15.70 -0.14 -6.59
CA ALA A 16 -16.38 -0.96 -7.60
C ALA A 16 -15.59 -2.24 -7.97
N ARG A 17 -14.27 -2.20 -7.85
CA ARG A 17 -13.35 -3.30 -8.21
C ARG A 17 -12.56 -3.85 -7.02
N ARG A 18 -13.11 -3.78 -5.80
CA ARG A 18 -12.41 -4.21 -4.58
C ARG A 18 -11.83 -5.63 -4.66
N ASN A 19 -12.60 -6.61 -5.15
CA ASN A 19 -12.16 -8.00 -5.24
C ASN A 19 -11.02 -8.13 -6.27
N TYR A 20 -11.13 -7.43 -7.40
CA TYR A 20 -10.08 -7.40 -8.40
C TYR A 20 -8.79 -6.77 -7.84
N ILE A 21 -8.91 -5.70 -7.05
CA ILE A 21 -7.74 -5.07 -6.40
C ILE A 21 -7.11 -6.01 -5.39
N GLU A 22 -7.91 -6.71 -4.58
CA GLU A 22 -7.41 -7.73 -3.66
C GLU A 22 -6.61 -8.82 -4.39
N ASP A 23 -7.19 -9.40 -5.45
CA ASP A 23 -6.55 -10.45 -6.24
C ASP A 23 -5.25 -9.95 -6.91
N ARG A 24 -5.30 -8.74 -7.49
CA ARG A 24 -4.13 -8.11 -8.13
C ARG A 24 -3.04 -7.79 -7.11
N PHE A 25 -3.42 -7.33 -5.92
CA PHE A 25 -2.48 -7.03 -4.86
C PHE A 25 -1.77 -8.30 -4.37
N SER A 26 -2.53 -9.39 -4.13
CA SER A 26 -1.94 -10.70 -3.82
C SER A 26 -0.98 -11.17 -4.92
N ALA A 27 -1.40 -11.07 -6.19
CA ALA A 27 -0.56 -11.46 -7.32
C ALA A 27 0.75 -10.65 -7.39
N CYS A 28 0.68 -9.33 -7.19
CA CYS A 28 1.86 -8.47 -7.17
C CYS A 28 2.80 -8.80 -5.99
N MET A 29 2.26 -9.10 -4.80
CA MET A 29 3.08 -9.54 -3.66
C MET A 29 3.80 -10.85 -3.97
N LYS A 30 3.09 -11.84 -4.52
CA LYS A 30 3.70 -13.12 -4.92
C LYS A 30 4.78 -12.94 -5.96
N ASP A 31 4.51 -12.14 -6.98
CA ASP A 31 5.48 -11.87 -8.05
C ASP A 31 6.74 -11.19 -7.50
N ALA A 32 6.59 -10.14 -6.69
CA ALA A 32 7.72 -9.46 -6.06
C ALA A 32 8.49 -10.41 -5.11
N TYR A 33 7.78 -11.24 -4.35
CA TYR A 33 8.40 -12.20 -3.43
C TYR A 33 9.18 -13.31 -4.17
N GLN A 34 8.65 -13.83 -5.28
CA GLN A 34 9.31 -14.91 -6.02
C GLN A 34 10.43 -14.39 -6.94
N SER A 35 10.25 -13.21 -7.54
CA SER A 35 11.19 -12.68 -8.53
C SER A 35 12.29 -11.79 -7.94
N GLN A 36 12.00 -11.01 -6.90
CA GLN A 36 12.90 -9.94 -6.42
C GLN A 36 13.39 -10.13 -4.99
N TYR A 37 12.65 -10.84 -4.13
CA TYR A 37 13.08 -11.06 -2.75
C TYR A 37 14.35 -11.93 -2.70
N MET A 38 15.33 -11.48 -1.91
CA MET A 38 16.69 -12.03 -1.83
C MET A 38 17.47 -12.03 -3.16
N ASP A 39 17.06 -11.24 -4.14
CA ASP A 39 17.84 -11.03 -5.35
C ASP A 39 18.93 -9.96 -5.12
N PRO A 40 20.20 -10.22 -5.47
CA PRO A 40 21.28 -9.24 -5.35
C PRO A 40 21.06 -7.92 -6.10
N GLU A 41 20.28 -7.92 -7.19
CA GLU A 41 19.92 -6.73 -7.97
C GLU A 41 18.84 -5.90 -7.27
N PHE A 42 18.00 -6.53 -6.44
CA PHE A 42 16.83 -5.92 -5.79
C PHE A 42 16.97 -5.87 -4.26
N LYS A 43 18.12 -5.40 -3.76
CA LYS A 43 18.39 -5.29 -2.32
C LYS A 43 17.33 -4.51 -1.54
N HIS A 44 16.82 -3.42 -2.11
CA HIS A 44 15.78 -2.58 -1.49
C HIS A 44 14.44 -3.32 -1.35
N VAL A 45 14.12 -4.23 -2.28
CA VAL A 45 12.94 -5.09 -2.17
C VAL A 45 13.13 -6.09 -1.02
N THR A 46 14.34 -6.62 -0.87
CA THR A 46 14.69 -7.52 0.25
C THR A 46 14.56 -6.83 1.59
N GLU A 47 15.14 -5.63 1.73
CA GLU A 47 15.04 -4.83 2.95
C GLU A 47 13.59 -4.45 3.30
N ALA A 48 12.79 -4.10 2.29
CA ALA A 48 11.37 -3.80 2.47
C ALA A 48 10.59 -5.03 2.97
N TRP A 49 10.85 -6.21 2.40
CA TRP A 49 10.24 -7.46 2.85
C TRP A 49 10.66 -7.84 4.27
N ASP A 50 11.96 -7.75 4.58
CA ASP A 50 12.49 -8.10 5.89
C ASP A 50 11.90 -7.18 6.97
N THR A 51 11.88 -5.87 6.70
CA THR A 51 11.26 -4.87 7.59
C THR A 51 9.77 -5.15 7.78
N PHE A 52 9.07 -5.49 6.70
CA PHE A 52 7.64 -5.78 6.77
C PHE A 52 7.35 -7.03 7.62
N GLN A 53 8.07 -8.12 7.36
CA GLN A 53 7.93 -9.38 8.09
C GLN A 53 8.24 -9.23 9.57
N ASP A 54 9.30 -8.50 9.92
CA ASP A 54 9.66 -8.21 11.31
C ASP A 54 8.64 -7.29 11.99
N ARG A 55 8.17 -6.24 11.30
CA ARG A 55 7.27 -5.25 11.89
C ARG A 55 5.88 -5.81 12.16
N PHE A 56 5.40 -6.69 11.30
CA PHE A 56 4.05 -7.25 11.35
C PHE A 56 3.99 -8.69 11.84
N ASP A 57 5.12 -9.25 12.28
CA ASP A 57 5.26 -10.63 12.76
C ASP A 57 4.57 -11.64 11.83
N CYS A 58 4.90 -11.54 10.54
CA CYS A 58 4.37 -12.38 9.48
C CYS A 58 5.51 -13.03 8.70
N CYS A 59 5.20 -14.04 7.89
CA CYS A 59 6.19 -14.65 6.99
C CYS A 59 5.54 -15.11 5.68
N GLY A 60 6.32 -15.09 4.60
CA GLY A 60 5.86 -15.44 3.25
C GLY A 60 4.76 -14.50 2.74
N VAL A 61 4.04 -14.89 1.70
CA VAL A 61 2.93 -14.12 1.14
C VAL A 61 1.60 -14.73 1.58
N ASP A 62 1.28 -15.91 1.06
CA ASP A 62 0.06 -16.67 1.35
C ASP A 62 0.32 -17.84 2.29
N ASP A 63 1.56 -18.34 2.34
CA ASP A 63 2.01 -19.38 3.25
C ASP A 63 3.33 -18.98 3.91
N PRO A 64 3.54 -19.24 5.21
CA PRO A 64 4.81 -18.93 5.87
C PRO A 64 6.03 -19.67 5.29
N LEU A 65 5.79 -20.72 4.50
CA LEU A 65 6.80 -21.50 3.80
C LEU A 65 7.00 -21.10 2.33
N ASP A 66 6.42 -19.99 1.86
CA ASP A 66 6.57 -19.52 0.46
C ASP A 66 8.03 -19.32 0.02
N TYR A 67 8.96 -19.18 0.96
CA TYR A 67 10.40 -19.16 0.66
C TYR A 67 10.90 -20.48 0.07
N LEU A 68 10.26 -21.62 0.36
CA LEU A 68 10.64 -22.93 -0.17
C LEU A 68 10.34 -23.08 -1.65
N THR A 69 9.41 -22.28 -2.19
CA THR A 69 9.12 -22.28 -3.63
C THR A 69 10.01 -21.30 -4.40
N ASN A 70 10.79 -20.49 -3.69
CA ASN A 70 11.73 -19.54 -4.28
C ASN A 70 13.12 -20.19 -4.39
N ASN A 71 13.58 -20.44 -5.62
CA ASN A 71 14.87 -21.09 -5.89
C ASN A 71 16.09 -20.30 -5.39
N LYS A 72 15.92 -19.04 -4.97
CA LYS A 72 16.98 -18.18 -4.42
C LYS A 72 17.15 -18.34 -2.91
N ILE A 73 16.18 -18.98 -2.24
CA ILE A 73 16.09 -19.00 -0.78
C ILE A 73 16.17 -20.44 -0.26
N ASN A 74 17.28 -20.76 0.38
CA ASN A 74 17.56 -22.14 0.84
C ASN A 74 17.20 -22.38 2.31
N ALA A 75 16.87 -21.32 3.05
CA ALA A 75 16.55 -21.37 4.47
C ALA A 75 15.51 -20.30 4.81
N ALA A 76 14.82 -20.46 5.93
CA ALA A 76 13.89 -19.43 6.40
C ALA A 76 14.65 -18.09 6.56
N PRO A 77 14.11 -16.97 6.04
CA PRO A 77 14.70 -15.66 6.25
C PRO A 77 14.87 -15.34 7.73
N LYS A 78 15.90 -14.55 8.07
CA LYS A 78 16.10 -14.08 9.47
C LYS A 78 14.91 -13.26 9.96
N SER A 79 14.33 -12.48 9.06
CA SER A 79 13.09 -11.72 9.24
C SER A 79 11.86 -12.60 9.50
N CYS A 80 11.94 -13.91 9.24
CA CYS A 80 10.96 -14.92 9.63
C CYS A 80 11.41 -15.77 10.85
N GLY A 81 12.44 -15.33 11.59
CA GLY A 81 13.03 -16.05 12.72
C GLY A 81 14.20 -16.97 12.37
N GLY A 82 14.52 -17.16 11.08
CA GLY A 82 15.71 -17.90 10.63
C GLY A 82 15.60 -19.42 10.70
N THR A 83 14.54 -19.97 11.30
CA THR A 83 14.25 -21.41 11.28
C THR A 83 12.88 -21.70 10.69
N LYS A 84 12.69 -22.92 10.17
CA LYS A 84 11.39 -23.38 9.68
C LYS A 84 10.32 -23.36 10.78
N ALA A 85 10.70 -23.67 12.03
CA ALA A 85 9.77 -23.70 13.14
C ALA A 85 9.23 -22.29 13.46
N ASP A 86 10.10 -21.29 13.44
CA ASP A 86 9.72 -19.89 13.68
C ASP A 86 8.81 -19.37 12.55
N ALA A 87 9.17 -19.67 11.30
CA ALA A 87 8.36 -19.27 10.14
C ALA A 87 6.95 -19.85 10.21
N VAL A 88 6.79 -21.16 10.46
CA VAL A 88 5.48 -21.83 10.58
C VAL A 88 4.64 -21.29 11.74
N GLY A 89 5.29 -20.79 12.80
CA GLY A 89 4.61 -20.16 13.92
C GLY A 89 3.95 -18.81 13.58
N ARG A 90 4.32 -18.20 12.45
CA ARG A 90 3.80 -16.90 12.01
C ARG A 90 2.65 -17.04 11.01
N GLN A 91 1.88 -15.97 10.89
CA GLN A 91 0.80 -15.88 9.90
C GLN A 91 1.32 -15.39 8.54
N PRO A 92 0.61 -15.70 7.43
CA PRO A 92 0.95 -15.15 6.11
C PRO A 92 0.86 -13.62 6.07
N CYS A 93 1.80 -12.96 5.40
CA CYS A 93 1.82 -11.49 5.32
C CYS A 93 0.63 -10.91 4.54
N PHE A 94 0.15 -11.60 3.50
CA PHE A 94 -1.04 -11.16 2.77
C PHE A 94 -2.28 -11.16 3.67
N LYS A 95 -2.39 -12.09 4.62
CA LYS A 95 -3.48 -12.12 5.60
C LYS A 95 -3.47 -10.90 6.52
N VAL A 96 -2.28 -10.43 6.92
CA VAL A 96 -2.13 -9.20 7.71
C VAL A 96 -2.61 -8.01 6.90
N ILE A 97 -2.11 -7.84 5.66
CA ILE A 97 -2.50 -6.70 4.82
C ILE A 97 -3.99 -6.75 4.50
N LYS A 98 -4.53 -7.92 4.17
CA LYS A 98 -5.96 -8.08 3.90
C LYS A 98 -6.78 -7.59 5.09
N ARG A 99 -6.43 -7.99 6.31
CA ARG A 99 -7.12 -7.53 7.51
C ARG A 99 -6.98 -6.03 7.72
N GLU A 100 -5.76 -5.49 7.65
CA GLU A 100 -5.49 -4.09 8.01
C GLU A 100 -5.92 -3.09 6.92
N VAL A 101 -5.87 -3.47 5.64
CA VAL A 101 -6.08 -2.55 4.51
C VAL A 101 -7.41 -2.85 3.80
N LEU A 102 -7.65 -4.10 3.43
CA LEU A 102 -8.77 -4.46 2.54
C LEU A 102 -10.08 -4.65 3.30
N ASP A 103 -10.04 -5.35 4.44
CA ASP A 103 -11.21 -5.58 5.30
C ASP A 103 -11.52 -4.32 6.13
N ASN A 104 -10.49 -3.58 6.53
CA ASN A 104 -10.58 -2.33 7.29
C ASN A 104 -10.48 -1.07 6.42
N PHE A 105 -11.01 -1.12 5.19
CA PHE A 105 -10.93 0.00 4.23
C PHE A 105 -11.54 1.32 4.77
N TYR A 106 -12.37 1.26 5.82
CA TYR A 106 -12.98 2.44 6.44
C TYR A 106 -11.95 3.42 7.00
N MET A 107 -10.81 2.95 7.53
CA MET A 107 -9.76 3.84 8.05
C MET A 107 -9.12 4.66 6.91
N ILE A 108 -8.80 3.98 5.81
CA ILE A 108 -8.21 4.59 4.61
C ILE A 108 -9.22 5.52 3.94
N GLY A 109 -10.48 5.08 3.82
CA GLY A 109 -11.57 5.90 3.29
C GLY A 109 -11.78 7.17 4.10
N GLY A 110 -11.72 7.09 5.44
CA GLY A 110 -11.79 8.27 6.31
C GLY A 110 -10.66 9.27 6.08
N ALA A 111 -9.43 8.78 5.95
CA ALA A 111 -8.27 9.62 5.62
C ALA A 111 -8.43 10.32 4.25
N ALA A 112 -8.88 9.59 3.22
CA ALA A 112 -9.16 10.15 1.90
C ALA A 112 -10.24 11.25 1.98
N ILE A 113 -11.37 10.99 2.62
CA ILE A 113 -12.43 12.00 2.81
C ILE A 113 -11.89 13.27 3.48
N GLY A 114 -11.02 13.13 4.49
CA GLY A 114 -10.36 14.27 5.13
C GLY A 114 -9.51 15.09 4.15
N ILE A 115 -8.75 14.42 3.28
CA ILE A 115 -7.96 15.07 2.23
C ILE A 115 -8.87 15.80 1.23
N ALA A 116 -9.96 15.17 0.79
CA ALA A 116 -10.94 15.78 -0.10
C ALA A 116 -11.52 17.09 0.47
N PHE A 117 -11.85 17.14 1.76
CA PHE A 117 -12.32 18.36 2.41
C PHE A 117 -11.28 19.49 2.39
N ILE A 118 -10.01 19.16 2.69
CA ILE A 118 -8.91 20.14 2.65
C ILE A 118 -8.74 20.70 1.23
N GLN A 119 -8.83 19.83 0.21
CA GLN A 119 -8.72 20.26 -1.18
C GLN A 119 -9.87 21.21 -1.59
N ILE A 120 -11.11 20.92 -1.18
CA ILE A 120 -12.26 21.80 -1.44
C ILE A 120 -12.04 23.17 -0.79
N PHE A 121 -11.61 23.18 0.47
CA PHE A 121 -11.32 24.42 1.18
C PHE A 121 -10.23 25.24 0.48
N ALA A 122 -9.14 24.60 0.04
CA ALA A 122 -8.08 25.26 -0.72
C ALA A 122 -8.57 25.83 -2.07
N MET A 123 -9.46 25.12 -2.77
CA MET A 123 -10.05 25.61 -4.03
C MET A 123 -10.91 26.86 -3.81
N VAL A 124 -11.70 26.90 -2.73
CA VAL A 124 -12.51 28.08 -2.38
C VAL A 124 -11.61 29.26 -2.03
N LEU A 125 -10.64 29.07 -1.14
CA LEU A 125 -9.70 30.14 -0.75
C LEU A 125 -8.93 30.69 -1.96
N ASN A 126 -8.39 29.81 -2.81
CA ASN A 126 -7.70 30.23 -4.01
C ASN A 126 -8.62 31.05 -4.95
N GLY A 127 -9.89 30.62 -5.09
CA GLY A 127 -10.88 31.39 -5.85
C GLY A 127 -11.16 32.78 -5.27
N LEU A 128 -11.25 32.91 -3.95
CA LEU A 128 -11.43 34.20 -3.27
C LEU A 128 -10.22 35.13 -3.44
N VAL A 129 -9.01 34.56 -3.32
CA VAL A 129 -7.75 35.28 -3.52
C VAL A 129 -7.65 35.78 -4.96
N LEU A 130 -7.88 34.93 -5.95
CA LEU A 130 -7.85 35.33 -7.38
C LEU A 130 -8.84 36.45 -7.70
N ARG A 131 -10.05 36.40 -7.12
CA ARG A 131 -11.03 37.49 -7.26
C ARG A 131 -10.53 38.81 -6.67
N THR A 132 -9.78 38.74 -5.58
CA THR A 132 -9.24 39.94 -4.91
C THR A 132 -8.09 40.54 -5.72
N PHE A 133 -7.20 39.70 -6.27
CA PHE A 133 -6.14 40.15 -7.16
C PHE A 133 -6.68 40.80 -8.44
N HIS A 134 -7.66 40.17 -9.09
CA HIS A 134 -8.25 40.71 -10.32
C HIS A 134 -8.92 42.07 -10.08
N LYS A 135 -9.65 42.22 -8.97
CA LYS A 135 -10.21 43.53 -8.60
C LYS A 135 -9.14 44.58 -8.38
N ARG A 136 -7.99 44.22 -7.79
CA ARG A 136 -6.91 45.18 -7.54
C ARG A 136 -6.29 45.68 -8.85
N GLU A 137 -6.14 44.81 -9.85
CA GLU A 137 -5.64 45.16 -11.18
C GLU A 137 -6.59 46.12 -11.94
N GLU A 138 -7.90 46.07 -11.67
CA GLU A 138 -8.86 47.03 -12.25
C GLU A 138 -8.79 48.45 -11.65
N TYR A 139 -8.17 48.63 -10.48
CA TYR A 139 -8.02 49.93 -9.81
C TYR A 139 -6.64 50.59 -10.01
N GLU A 140 -5.67 49.89 -10.59
CA GLU A 140 -4.35 50.41 -10.98
C GLU A 140 -4.31 50.79 -12.46
#